data_AF-A0A562KWP9-F1
#
_entry.id   AF-A0A562KWP9-F1
#
_cell.length_a   1.000
_cell.length_b   1.000
_cell.length_c   1.000
_cell.angle_alpha   90.00
_cell.angle_beta   90.00
_cell.angle_gamma   90.00
#
_symmetry.space_group_name_H-M   'P 1'
#
loop_
_entity.id
_entity.type
_entity.pdbx_description
1 polymer ?
#
loop_
_entity_poly.entity_id
_entity_poly.type
_entity_poly.pdbx_seq_one_letter_code
_entity_poly.pdbx_strand_id
1 'polypeptide(L)'
;MKFVVVNHEPPLHAATCSTCSRSIQSGYVRHARTQHRYCDYDCYRRREVVTLLTQWPIAGRAGPAAGNVEIAAGNMIEMLAVLGAVSCWSYTIQTWSFARALTAAYLDGRDLIELEGGDT
;
A
#
# COMPACT_ATOMS: atom_id res chain seq x y z
N MET A 1 -4.62 4.58 17.12
CA MET A 1 -5.16 5.94 16.91
C MET A 1 -6.40 6.13 17.77
N LYS A 2 -6.71 7.37 18.20
CA LYS A 2 -7.85 7.65 19.10
C LYS A 2 -8.86 8.53 18.37
N PHE A 3 -10.12 8.10 18.35
CA PHE A 3 -11.25 8.87 17.83
C PHE A 3 -12.31 9.05 18.92
N VAL A 4 -13.16 10.05 18.74
CA VAL A 4 -14.30 10.35 19.60
C VAL A 4 -15.56 10.19 18.78
N VAL A 5 -16.50 9.40 19.27
CA VAL A 5 -17.85 9.31 18.70
C VAL A 5 -18.71 10.34 19.42
N VAL A 6 -19.23 11.30 18.67
CA VAL A 6 -20.18 12.30 19.18
C VAL A 6 -21.56 11.78 18.84
N ASN A 7 -22.31 11.36 19.85
CA ASN A 7 -23.66 10.81 19.67
C ASN A 7 -24.69 11.94 19.56
N HIS A 8 -25.61 11.81 18.60
CA HIS A 8 -26.90 12.51 18.50
C HIS A 8 -26.90 14.06 18.56
N GLU A 9 -25.75 14.72 18.66
CA GLU A 9 -25.63 16.17 18.59
C GLU A 9 -25.15 16.61 17.19
N PRO A 10 -25.90 17.49 16.51
CA PRO A 10 -25.39 18.14 15.31
C PRO A 10 -24.22 19.06 15.69
N PRO A 11 -23.19 19.15 14.85
CA PRO A 11 -22.09 20.09 15.09
C PRO A 11 -22.61 21.53 15.14
N LEU A 12 -22.07 22.33 16.07
CA LEU A 12 -22.42 23.75 16.26
C LEU A 12 -22.39 24.59 14.98
N HIS A 13 -21.59 24.19 13.98
CA HIS A 13 -21.51 24.82 12.68
C HIS A 13 -21.67 23.75 11.61
N ALA A 14 -22.26 24.13 10.46
CA ALA A 14 -22.39 23.25 9.30
C ALA A 14 -21.03 22.60 8.99
N ALA A 15 -20.96 21.28 9.16
CA ALA A 15 -19.73 20.52 8.99
C ALA A 15 -19.89 19.55 7.83
N THR A 16 -18.82 19.40 7.05
CA THR A 16 -18.72 18.39 6.01
C THR A 16 -17.78 17.28 6.43
N CYS A 17 -18.04 16.08 5.94
CA CYS A 17 -17.16 14.95 6.12
C CYS A 17 -15.84 15.19 5.39
N SER A 18 -14.73 14.97 6.09
CA SER A 18 -13.39 15.14 5.53
C SER A 18 -13.07 14.11 4.43
N THR A 19 -13.87 13.07 4.26
CA THR A 19 -13.63 11.99 3.27
C THR A 19 -14.57 12.07 2.08
N CYS A 20 -15.88 12.24 2.31
CA CYS A 20 -16.88 12.20 1.25
C CYS A 20 -17.50 13.58 0.95
N SER A 21 -17.07 14.64 1.63
CA SER A 21 -17.53 16.03 1.47
C SER A 21 -19.02 16.26 1.70
N ARG A 22 -19.79 15.24 2.13
CA ARG A 22 -21.20 15.36 2.46
C ARG A 22 -21.41 16.12 3.77
N SER A 23 -22.55 16.79 3.92
CA SER A 23 -22.93 17.42 5.18
C SER A 23 -23.16 16.39 6.28
N ILE A 24 -22.69 16.71 7.48
CA ILE A 24 -22.87 15.89 8.68
C ILE A 24 -24.13 16.35 9.39
N GLN A 25 -25.14 15.50 9.46
CA GLN A 25 -26.44 15.85 10.02
C GLN A 25 -26.58 15.52 11.51
N SER A 26 -26.20 14.31 11.93
CA SER A 26 -26.34 13.87 13.32
C SER A 26 -25.44 12.67 13.58
N GLY A 27 -24.74 12.65 14.71
CA GLY A 27 -23.82 11.56 15.02
C GLY A 27 -22.58 11.60 14.11
N TYR A 28 -21.41 11.82 14.67
CA TYR A 28 -20.19 11.86 13.85
C TYR A 28 -18.95 11.39 14.59
N VAL A 29 -17.98 10.93 13.82
CA VAL A 29 -16.68 10.54 14.32
C VAL A 29 -15.73 11.73 14.19
N ARG A 30 -14.99 12.02 15.25
CA ARG A 30 -13.99 13.09 15.27
C ARG A 30 -12.61 12.53 15.61
N HIS A 31 -11.61 12.87 14.81
CA HIS A 31 -10.24 12.50 15.10
C HIS A 31 -9.70 13.34 16.27
N ALA A 32 -9.20 12.70 17.32
CA ALA A 32 -8.89 13.38 18.59
C ALA A 32 -7.81 14.47 18.48
N ARG A 33 -6.84 14.30 17.57
CA ARG A 33 -5.73 15.26 17.37
C ARG A 33 -6.08 16.38 16.38
N THR A 34 -6.42 16.02 15.15
CA THR A 34 -6.65 16.96 14.04
C THR A 34 -8.04 17.60 14.04
N GLN A 35 -8.94 17.14 14.91
CA GLN A 35 -10.35 17.59 14.98
C GLN A 35 -11.14 17.39 13.68
N HIS A 36 -10.61 16.59 12.74
CA HIS A 36 -11.31 16.24 11.51
C HIS A 36 -12.55 15.43 11.82
N ARG A 37 -13.62 15.70 11.06
CA ARG A 37 -14.95 15.14 11.26
C ARG A 37 -15.32 14.21 10.12
N TYR A 38 -15.97 13.10 10.45
CA TYR A 38 -16.35 12.03 9.53
C TYR A 38 -17.78 11.60 9.82
N CYS A 39 -18.52 11.23 8.77
CA CYS A 39 -19.88 10.71 8.92
C CYS A 39 -19.91 9.49 9.84
N ASP A 40 -18.94 8.59 9.68
CA ASP A 40 -18.90 7.30 10.33
C ASP A 40 -17.45 6.80 10.47
N TYR A 41 -17.32 5.62 11.06
CA TYR A 41 -16.05 4.94 11.20
C TYR A 41 -15.43 4.52 9.87
N ASP A 42 -16.21 4.22 8.84
CA ASP A 42 -15.69 3.81 7.52
C ASP A 42 -15.00 4.98 6.81
N CYS A 43 -15.59 6.17 6.85
CA CYS A 43 -15.01 7.41 6.36
C CYS A 43 -13.73 7.77 7.13
N TYR A 44 -13.73 7.54 8.44
CA TYR A 44 -12.55 7.70 9.29
C TYR A 44 -11.43 6.73 8.86
N ARG A 45 -11.73 5.42 8.76
CA ARG A 45 -10.76 4.38 8.41
C ARG A 45 -10.17 4.60 7.01
N ARG A 46 -11.01 4.97 6.03
CA ARG A 46 -10.54 5.28 4.67
C ARG A 46 -9.54 6.45 4.67
N ARG A 47 -9.80 7.50 5.45
CA ARG A 47 -8.87 8.63 5.59
C ARG A 47 -7.60 8.23 6.33
N GLU A 48 -7.67 7.37 7.36
CA GLU A 48 -6.50 6.83 8.03
C GLU A 48 -5.60 6.06 7.07
N VAL A 49 -6.16 5.16 6.25
CA VAL A 49 -5.40 4.40 5.25
C VAL A 49 -4.72 5.34 4.26
N VAL A 50 -5.44 6.33 3.73
CA VAL A 50 -4.85 7.33 2.82
C VAL A 50 -3.75 8.12 3.53
N THR A 51 -3.96 8.53 4.79
CA THR A 51 -2.96 9.29 5.55
C THR A 51 -1.73 8.44 5.85
N LEU A 52 -1.88 7.16 6.18
CA LEU A 52 -0.76 6.24 6.36
C LEU A 52 0.04 6.03 5.07
N LEU A 53 -0.65 5.93 3.93
CA LEU A 53 -0.02 5.80 2.62
C LEU A 53 0.69 7.08 2.17
N THR A 54 0.19 8.26 2.53
CA THR A 54 0.82 9.55 2.17
C THR A 54 1.84 10.04 3.20
N GLN A 55 1.71 9.65 4.47
CA GLN A 55 2.57 10.09 5.56
C GLN A 55 3.82 9.22 5.72
N TRP A 56 3.99 8.12 4.97
CA TRP A 56 5.20 7.32 5.09
C TRP A 56 6.43 8.23 4.94
N PRO A 57 7.17 8.49 6.04
CA PRO A 57 8.23 9.47 5.98
C PRO A 57 9.40 8.75 5.33
N ILE A 58 9.73 9.14 4.11
CA ILE A 58 11.11 8.98 3.65
C ILE A 58 11.93 9.82 4.64
N ALA A 59 12.74 9.16 5.44
CA ALA A 59 13.69 9.81 6.32
C ALA A 59 14.66 10.62 5.45
N GLY A 60 14.40 11.91 5.25
CA GLY A 60 15.26 12.73 4.41
C GLY A 60 14.75 14.14 4.16
N ARG A 61 15.20 15.06 5.01
CA ARG A 61 15.45 16.49 4.72
C ARG A 61 14.29 17.48 4.92
N ALA A 62 14.43 18.25 6.00
CA ALA A 62 13.75 19.52 6.22
C ALA A 62 14.23 20.59 5.21
N GLY A 63 13.29 21.30 4.60
CA GLY A 63 13.51 22.48 3.76
C GLY A 63 12.17 23.06 3.28
N PRO A 64 12.01 24.39 3.15
CA PRO A 64 10.70 25.05 3.24
C PRO A 64 9.85 24.98 1.96
N ALA A 65 8.56 25.17 2.20
CA ALA A 65 7.42 24.98 1.32
C ALA A 65 7.40 25.86 0.06
N ALA A 66 7.61 25.23 -1.11
CA ALA A 66 7.13 25.71 -2.41
C ALA A 66 7.26 24.57 -3.45
N GLY A 67 6.39 23.55 -3.42
CA GLY A 67 6.63 22.42 -4.34
C GLY A 67 5.57 21.33 -4.37
N ASN A 68 4.29 21.67 -4.32
CA ASN A 68 3.24 20.64 -4.25
C ASN A 68 3.17 19.74 -5.51
N VAL A 69 3.71 20.19 -6.65
CA VAL A 69 3.76 19.41 -7.92
C VAL A 69 5.08 18.65 -8.07
N GLU A 70 6.22 19.25 -7.70
CA GLU A 70 7.53 18.60 -7.77
C GLU A 70 7.72 17.52 -6.70
N ILE A 71 7.13 17.70 -5.51
CA ILE A 71 7.12 16.67 -4.45
C ILE A 71 6.26 15.47 -4.87
N ALA A 72 5.14 15.70 -5.56
CA ALA A 72 4.30 14.62 -6.09
C ALA A 72 4.99 13.85 -7.23
N ALA A 73 5.70 14.55 -8.11
CA ALA A 73 6.48 13.94 -9.19
C ALA A 73 7.72 13.18 -8.67
N GLY A 74 8.44 13.74 -7.69
CA GLY A 74 9.57 13.08 -7.03
C GLY A 74 9.15 11.79 -6.33
N ASN A 75 8.02 11.83 -5.60
CA ASN A 75 7.47 10.65 -4.94
C ASN A 75 7.09 9.52 -5.92
N MET A 76 6.58 9.86 -7.12
CA MET A 76 6.24 8.84 -8.11
C MET A 76 7.47 8.17 -8.72
N ILE A 77 8.53 8.91 -9.00
CA ILE A 77 9.78 8.36 -9.57
C ILE A 77 10.44 7.41 -8.58
N GLU A 78 10.52 7.79 -7.31
CA GLU A 78 11.11 6.96 -6.27
C GLU A 78 10.27 5.69 -6.02
N MET A 79 8.94 5.81 -5.99
CA MET A 79 8.03 4.67 -5.90
C MET A 79 8.20 3.71 -7.08
N LEU A 80 8.30 4.23 -8.30
CA LEU A 80 8.54 3.42 -9.51
C LEU A 80 9.92 2.75 -9.48
N ALA A 81 10.95 3.44 -8.97
CA ALA A 81 12.28 2.86 -8.82
C ALA A 81 12.31 1.72 -7.80
N VAL A 82 11.66 1.88 -6.64
CA VAL A 82 11.55 0.83 -5.62
C VAL A 82 10.73 -0.35 -6.15
N LEU A 83 9.59 -0.10 -6.79
CA LEU A 83 8.78 -1.15 -7.40
C LEU A 83 9.54 -1.88 -8.51
N GLY A 84 10.29 -1.15 -9.34
CA GLY A 84 11.16 -1.68 -10.38
C GLY A 84 12.26 -2.59 -9.81
N ALA A 85 12.92 -2.16 -8.72
CA ALA A 85 13.91 -2.98 -8.05
C ALA A 85 13.27 -4.25 -7.48
N VAL A 86 12.19 -4.15 -6.70
CA VAL A 86 11.52 -5.32 -6.09
C VAL A 86 11.04 -6.31 -7.15
N SER A 87 10.47 -5.81 -8.25
CA SER A 87 10.01 -6.66 -9.36
C SER A 87 11.15 -7.33 -10.10
N CYS A 88 12.28 -6.64 -10.32
CA CYS A 88 13.47 -7.21 -10.93
C CYS A 88 14.06 -8.36 -10.09
N TRP A 89 14.18 -8.16 -8.78
CA TRP A 89 14.66 -9.20 -7.87
C TRP A 89 13.71 -10.40 -7.82
N SER A 90 12.40 -10.13 -7.77
CA SER A 90 11.37 -11.19 -7.78
C SER A 90 11.42 -12.01 -9.06
N TYR A 91 11.55 -11.36 -10.22
CA TYR A 91 11.67 -12.03 -11.51
C TYR A 91 12.91 -12.91 -11.60
N THR A 92 14.04 -12.43 -11.09
CA THR A 92 15.31 -13.17 -11.09
C THR A 92 15.23 -14.42 -10.21
N ILE A 93 14.62 -14.31 -9.03
CA ILE A 93 14.42 -15.45 -8.12
C ILE A 93 13.49 -16.49 -8.76
N GLN A 94 12.38 -16.04 -9.36
CA GLN A 94 11.43 -16.95 -10.01
C GLN A 94 12.07 -17.68 -11.19
N THR A 95 12.70 -16.96 -12.12
CA THR A 95 13.36 -17.58 -13.29
C THR A 95 14.44 -18.58 -12.88
N TRP A 96 15.24 -18.27 -11.85
CA TRP A 96 16.23 -19.21 -11.33
C TRP A 96 15.61 -20.47 -10.71
N SER A 97 14.52 -20.32 -9.96
CA SER A 97 13.80 -21.46 -9.37
C SER A 97 13.18 -22.36 -10.45
N PHE A 98 12.62 -21.77 -11.52
CA PHE A 98 12.09 -22.52 -12.65
C PHE A 98 13.19 -23.25 -13.40
N ALA A 99 14.33 -22.60 -13.67
CA ALA A 99 15.47 -23.24 -14.33
C ALA A 99 15.99 -24.44 -13.52
N ARG A 100 16.10 -24.29 -12.19
CA ARG A 100 16.47 -25.39 -11.28
C ARG A 100 15.48 -26.55 -11.35
N ALA A 101 14.18 -26.28 -11.28
CA ALA A 101 13.15 -27.30 -11.33
C ALA A 101 13.14 -28.06 -12.66
N LEU A 102 13.25 -27.34 -13.78
CA LEU A 102 13.34 -27.95 -15.11
C LEU A 102 14.60 -28.80 -15.28
N THR A 103 15.75 -28.33 -14.78
CA THR A 103 17.00 -29.09 -14.85
C THR A 103 16.90 -30.38 -14.03
N ALA A 104 16.32 -30.32 -12.82
CA ALA A 104 16.10 -31.50 -11.99
C ALA A 104 15.18 -32.52 -12.67
N ALA A 105 14.05 -32.06 -13.23
CA ALA A 105 13.12 -32.93 -13.96
C ALA A 105 13.74 -33.53 -15.23
N TYR A 106 14.59 -32.78 -15.94
CA TYR A 106 15.28 -33.27 -17.12
C TYR A 106 16.30 -34.38 -16.78
N LEU A 107 17.05 -34.22 -15.68
CA LEU A 107 18.01 -35.24 -15.23
C LEU A 107 17.30 -36.49 -14.70
N ASP A 108 16.28 -36.33 -13.87
CA ASP A 108 15.46 -37.44 -13.36
C ASP A 108 14.83 -38.27 -14.50
N GLY A 109 14.26 -37.58 -15.51
CA GLY A 109 13.74 -38.24 -16.71
C GLY A 109 14.82 -38.93 -17.56
N ARG A 110 16.05 -38.41 -17.59
CA ARG A 110 17.16 -39.03 -18.33
C ARG A 110 17.63 -40.32 -17.64
N ASP A 111 17.77 -40.30 -16.32
CA ASP A 111 18.20 -41.46 -15.53
C ASP A 111 17.19 -42.61 -15.67
N LEU A 112 15.88 -42.30 -15.73
CA LEU A 112 14.82 -43.28 -15.99
C LEU A 112 14.95 -43.93 -17.39
N ILE A 113 15.25 -43.15 -18.42
CA ILE A 113 15.42 -43.66 -19.79
C ILE A 113 16.68 -44.52 -19.91
N GLU A 114 17.76 -44.16 -19.20
CA GLU A 114 19.02 -44.92 -19.20
C GLU A 114 18.89 -46.27 -18.47
N LEU A 115 18.03 -46.34 -17.45
CA LEU A 115 17.68 -47.59 -16.76
C LEU A 115 16.78 -48.52 -17.57
N GLU A 116 15.84 -48.00 -18.38
CA GLU A 116 14.96 -48.82 -19.24
C GLU A 116 15.67 -49.35 -20.51
N GLY A 117 16.75 -48.71 -20.96
CA GLY A 117 17.49 -49.10 -22.16
C GLY A 117 18.60 -50.15 -21.96
N GLY A 118 18.81 -50.62 -20.73
CA GLY A 118 19.94 -51.48 -20.34
C GLY A 118 19.73 -52.99 -20.48
N ASP A 119 18.52 -53.46 -20.82
CA ASP A 119 18.21 -54.89 -20.97
C ASP A 119 18.18 -55.32 -22.46
N THR A 120 19.37 -55.51 -23.05
CA THR A 120 19.56 -56.37 -24.24
C THR A 120 20.92 -57.05 -24.20
#